data_AF-A0A495V2P8-F1
#
_entry.id   AF-A0A495V2P8-F1
#
_cell.length_a   1.000
_cell.length_b   1.000
_cell.length_c   1.000
_cell.angle_alpha   90.00
_cell.angle_beta   90.00
_cell.angle_gamma   90.00
#
_symmetry.space_group_name_H-M   'P 1'
#
loop_
_entity.id
_entity.type
_entity.pdbx_description
1 polymer ?
#
loop_
_entity_poly.entity_id
_entity_poly.type
_entity_poly.pdbx_seq_one_letter_code
_entity_poly.pdbx_strand_id
1 'polypeptide(L)'
;MEDAKAALLERFRAYLEEEPGAREGSDAGIDDKHETDAPDLFTLLAELAALKNEVKLESRQVKTALEQFRDLFDSLRQANEHLSAELSRRQQDARDIALNAERDILLELVELRDRLRDGRGQAAAYRPNWLAHASGAAEFITGMTQGLSMNLRRLDETLDRREVRPIQVVGQPFDPRIMRAIEVGRDPALPIGTVLAELRIGYRRGESLLRLADVIVNKFEDHPQ
;
A
#
# COMPACT_ATOMS: atom_id res chain seq x y z
N MET A 1 4.22 28.07 49.55
CA MET A 1 2.98 27.39 50.00
C MET A 1 3.01 27.12 51.50
N GLU A 2 4.16 26.75 52.09
CA GLU A 2 4.32 26.57 53.54
C GLU A 2 4.12 27.86 54.36
N ASP A 3 4.67 29.00 53.93
CA ASP A 3 4.54 30.26 54.68
C ASP A 3 3.09 30.77 54.78
N ALA A 4 2.31 30.63 53.71
CA ALA A 4 0.90 31.01 53.69
C ALA A 4 0.04 30.14 54.63
N LYS A 5 0.42 28.85 54.77
CA LYS A 5 -0.24 27.93 55.70
C LYS A 5 0.09 28.28 57.16
N ALA A 6 1.34 28.64 57.45
CA ALA A 6 1.77 29.03 58.79
C ALA A 6 1.09 30.32 59.26
N ALA A 7 0.99 31.32 58.38
CA ALA A 7 0.33 32.59 58.68
C ALA A 7 -1.18 32.43 58.96
N LEU A 8 -1.86 31.52 58.24
CA LEU A 8 -3.29 31.26 58.44
C LEU A 8 -3.56 30.54 59.77
N LEU A 9 -2.67 29.63 60.16
CA LEU A 9 -2.77 28.90 61.43
C LEU A 9 -2.56 29.82 62.63
N GLU A 10 -1.62 30.76 62.57
CA GLU A 10 -1.43 31.74 63.64
C GLU A 10 -2.63 32.66 63.82
N ARG A 11 -3.17 33.17 62.70
CA ARG A 11 -4.34 34.04 62.75
C ARG A 11 -5.59 33.34 63.28
N PHE A 12 -5.73 32.05 63.00
CA PHE A 12 -6.81 31.21 63.54
C PHE A 12 -6.63 30.92 65.03
N ARG A 13 -5.38 30.77 65.49
CA ARG A 13 -5.04 30.59 66.90
C ARG A 13 -5.38 31.83 67.73
N ALA A 14 -5.00 33.01 67.24
CA ALA A 14 -5.33 34.28 67.87
C ALA A 14 -6.85 34.50 67.99
N TYR A 15 -7.62 34.07 66.99
CA TYR A 15 -9.08 34.16 66.99
C TYR A 15 -9.75 33.20 67.98
N LEU A 16 -9.15 32.03 68.24
CA LEU A 16 -9.67 31.04 69.21
C LEU A 16 -9.41 31.43 70.67
N GLU A 17 -8.35 32.22 70.93
CA GLU A 17 -8.03 32.69 72.29
C GLU A 17 -8.90 33.88 72.74
N GLU A 18 -9.62 34.52 71.82
CA GLU A 18 -10.70 35.47 72.14
C GLU A 18 -12.01 34.70 72.38
N GLU A 19 -12.27 34.24 73.61
CA GLU A 19 -13.60 33.70 73.98
C GLU A 19 -14.68 34.81 74.00
N PRO A 20 -15.84 34.63 73.32
CA PRO A 20 -17.00 35.51 73.48
C PRO A 20 -17.86 34.99 74.66
N GLY A 21 -17.44 35.24 75.91
CA GLY A 21 -18.10 34.54 77.02
C GLY A 21 -17.84 35.03 78.44
N ALA A 22 -17.59 36.31 78.68
CA ALA A 22 -17.56 36.86 80.04
C ALA A 22 -18.25 38.24 80.11
N ARG A 23 -19.59 38.23 80.15
CA ARG A 23 -20.38 39.35 80.65
C ARG A 23 -21.29 38.84 81.76
N GLU A 24 -20.80 38.92 82.99
CA GLU A 24 -21.62 38.71 84.19
C GLU A 24 -22.60 39.90 84.37
N GLY A 25 -23.90 39.58 84.29
CA GLY A 25 -24.99 40.10 85.13
C GLY A 25 -25.35 41.60 85.16
N SER A 26 -26.50 41.96 84.58
CA SER A 26 -27.68 42.47 85.34
C SER A 26 -28.88 42.80 84.42
N ASP A 27 -29.94 42.01 84.60
CA ASP A 27 -31.39 42.25 84.45
C ASP A 27 -31.93 43.47 83.65
N ALA A 28 -32.61 43.19 82.51
CA ALA A 28 -34.00 43.61 82.21
C ALA A 28 -34.36 43.45 80.71
N GLY A 29 -35.42 42.68 80.41
CA GLY A 29 -36.41 42.96 79.35
C GLY A 29 -36.08 42.69 77.87
N ILE A 30 -36.67 41.63 77.34
CA ILE A 30 -36.70 41.10 75.95
C ILE A 30 -37.41 42.04 74.95
N ASP A 31 -36.85 42.27 73.74
CA ASP A 31 -37.47 41.88 72.46
C ASP A 31 -36.48 41.86 71.26
N ASP A 32 -36.68 40.86 70.41
CA ASP A 32 -35.82 40.17 69.44
C ASP A 32 -36.08 40.75 68.01
N LYS A 33 -35.12 40.91 67.08
CA LYS A 33 -34.74 39.86 66.12
C LYS A 33 -33.65 40.25 65.11
N HIS A 34 -32.76 39.26 64.92
CA HIS A 34 -31.83 39.00 63.81
C HIS A 34 -30.52 39.78 63.77
N GLU A 35 -29.74 39.56 64.83
CA GLU A 35 -28.48 38.80 64.76
C GLU A 35 -28.07 38.37 63.34
N THR A 36 -27.02 39.01 62.82
CA THR A 36 -26.32 38.53 61.64
C THR A 36 -25.54 37.29 62.07
N ASP A 37 -26.16 36.11 61.89
CA ASP A 37 -25.61 34.81 62.25
C ASP A 37 -24.39 34.50 61.38
N ALA A 38 -23.24 35.05 61.79
CA ALA A 38 -21.96 34.66 61.26
C ALA A 38 -21.69 33.24 61.80
N PRO A 39 -21.46 32.24 60.93
CA PRO A 39 -21.32 30.86 61.37
C PRO A 39 -20.22 30.75 62.41
N ASP A 40 -20.50 30.05 63.52
CA ASP A 40 -19.50 29.75 64.53
C ASP A 40 -18.28 29.06 63.89
N LEU A 41 -17.10 29.31 64.45
CA LEU A 41 -15.82 28.86 63.92
C LEU A 41 -15.77 27.35 63.74
N PHE A 42 -16.46 26.60 64.61
CA PHE A 42 -16.60 25.16 64.50
C PHE A 42 -17.36 24.75 63.22
N THR A 43 -18.43 25.46 62.87
CA THR A 43 -19.23 25.24 61.65
C THR A 43 -18.40 25.52 60.40
N LEU A 44 -17.68 26.65 60.37
CA LEU A 44 -16.76 26.97 59.27
C LEU A 44 -15.66 25.92 59.09
N LEU A 45 -15.07 25.45 60.21
CA LEU A 45 -14.04 24.41 60.18
C LEU A 45 -14.58 23.07 59.66
N ALA A 46 -15.82 22.72 60.06
CA ALA A 46 -16.49 21.50 59.60
C ALA A 46 -16.80 21.56 58.09
N GLU A 47 -17.32 22.68 57.59
CA GLU A 47 -17.57 22.87 56.15
C GLU A 47 -16.28 22.85 55.33
N LEU A 48 -15.22 23.47 55.82
CA LEU A 48 -13.91 23.47 55.15
C LEU A 48 -13.30 22.05 55.13
N ALA A 49 -13.48 21.27 56.20
CA ALA A 49 -13.10 19.86 56.24
C ALA A 49 -13.92 19.01 55.26
N ALA A 50 -15.22 19.27 55.12
CA ALA A 50 -16.08 18.61 54.14
C ALA A 50 -15.67 18.95 52.70
N LEU A 51 -15.49 20.23 52.38
CA LEU A 51 -15.02 20.70 51.07
C LEU A 51 -13.66 20.10 50.72
N LYS A 52 -12.72 20.02 51.67
CA LYS A 52 -11.43 19.37 51.46
C LYS A 52 -11.57 17.89 51.08
N ASN A 53 -12.48 17.17 51.72
CA ASN A 53 -12.74 15.77 51.41
C ASN A 53 -13.38 15.61 50.04
N GLU A 54 -14.32 16.50 49.69
CA GLU A 54 -14.97 16.54 48.38
C GLU A 54 -13.96 16.83 47.26
N VAL A 55 -13.15 17.89 47.39
CA VAL A 55 -12.07 18.22 46.44
C VAL A 55 -11.09 17.06 46.29
N LYS A 56 -10.76 16.36 47.38
CA LYS A 56 -9.88 15.18 47.33
C LYS A 56 -10.53 14.02 46.58
N LEU A 57 -11.85 13.83 46.71
CA LEU A 57 -12.61 12.81 46.00
C LEU A 57 -12.70 13.15 44.51
N GLU A 58 -13.08 14.36 44.16
CA GLU A 58 -13.12 14.84 42.77
C GLU A 58 -11.73 14.76 42.10
N SER A 59 -10.67 15.16 42.80
CA SER A 59 -9.29 15.06 42.27
C SER A 59 -8.91 13.61 41.94
N ARG A 60 -9.38 12.64 42.73
CA ARG A 60 -9.17 11.21 42.46
C ARG A 60 -9.99 10.76 41.25
N GLN A 61 -11.25 11.18 41.15
CA GLN A 61 -12.09 10.86 39.99
C GLN A 61 -11.52 11.41 38.69
N VAL A 62 -11.07 12.67 38.67
CA VAL A 62 -10.40 13.29 37.52
C VAL A 62 -9.14 12.52 37.13
N LYS A 63 -8.33 12.12 38.13
CA LYS A 63 -7.14 11.31 37.88
C LYS A 63 -7.49 9.97 37.21
N THR A 64 -8.48 9.25 37.75
CA THR A 64 -8.95 7.99 37.17
C THR A 64 -9.49 8.18 35.76
N ALA A 65 -10.25 9.24 35.51
CA ALA A 65 -10.75 9.56 34.17
C ALA A 65 -9.61 9.84 33.19
N LEU A 66 -8.57 10.57 33.62
CA LEU A 66 -7.40 10.86 32.79
C LEU A 66 -6.60 9.60 32.46
N GLU A 67 -6.46 8.68 33.41
CA GLU A 67 -5.84 7.37 33.20
C GLU A 67 -6.63 6.55 32.18
N GLN A 68 -7.96 6.48 32.32
CA GLN A 68 -8.83 5.79 31.34
C GLN A 68 -8.76 6.42 29.95
N PHE A 69 -8.76 7.76 29.86
CA PHE A 69 -8.60 8.44 28.58
C PHE A 69 -7.25 8.12 27.93
N ARG A 70 -6.17 8.09 28.71
CA ARG A 70 -4.85 7.73 28.20
C ARG A 70 -4.84 6.31 27.63
N ASP A 71 -5.38 5.35 28.36
CA ASP A 71 -5.45 3.96 27.90
C ASP A 71 -6.30 3.82 26.62
N LEU A 72 -7.41 4.57 26.52
CA LEU A 72 -8.23 4.62 25.30
C LEU A 72 -7.47 5.25 24.12
N PHE A 73 -6.72 6.33 24.33
CA PHE A 73 -5.90 6.94 23.30
C PHE A 73 -4.80 6.01 22.82
N ASP A 74 -4.13 5.29 23.72
CA ASP A 74 -3.09 4.33 23.37
C ASP A 74 -3.67 3.17 22.56
N SER A 75 -4.85 2.65 22.95
CA SER A 75 -5.58 1.61 22.20
C SER A 75 -6.02 2.08 20.80
N LEU A 76 -6.60 3.29 20.70
CA LEU A 76 -7.02 3.88 19.43
C LEU A 76 -5.82 4.11 18.50
N ARG A 77 -4.70 4.59 19.06
CA ARG A 77 -3.46 4.78 18.32
C ARG A 77 -2.96 3.45 17.75
N GLN A 78 -2.90 2.40 18.58
CA GLN A 78 -2.47 1.07 18.14
C GLN A 78 -3.40 0.49 17.05
N ALA A 79 -4.71 0.64 17.21
CA ALA A 79 -5.68 0.20 16.22
C ALA A 79 -5.51 0.97 14.89
N ASN A 80 -5.26 2.28 14.95
CA ASN A 80 -5.03 3.09 13.77
C ASN A 80 -3.74 2.70 13.05
N GLU A 81 -2.63 2.50 13.79
CA GLU A 81 -1.36 2.04 13.23
C GLU A 81 -1.50 0.67 12.55
N HIS A 82 -2.23 -0.26 13.17
CA HIS A 82 -2.52 -1.57 12.58
C HIS A 82 -3.37 -1.47 11.29
N LEU A 83 -4.45 -0.69 11.31
CA LEU A 83 -5.30 -0.48 10.14
C LEU A 83 -4.55 0.23 9.00
N SER A 84 -3.70 1.20 9.33
CA SER A 84 -2.87 1.89 8.35
C SER A 84 -1.90 0.93 7.66
N ALA A 85 -1.27 0.03 8.42
CA ALA A 85 -0.39 -0.99 7.87
C ALA A 85 -1.14 -1.97 6.96
N GLU A 86 -2.31 -2.45 7.40
CA GLU A 86 -3.14 -3.37 6.61
C GLU A 86 -3.68 -2.73 5.32
N LEU A 87 -4.13 -1.47 5.37
CA LEU A 87 -4.57 -0.74 4.18
C LEU A 87 -3.41 -0.53 3.20
N SER A 88 -2.23 -0.16 3.69
CA SER A 88 -1.05 0.01 2.86
C SER A 88 -0.66 -1.30 2.17
N ARG A 89 -0.69 -2.42 2.91
CA ARG A 89 -0.44 -3.75 2.37
C ARG A 89 -1.47 -4.14 1.30
N ARG A 90 -2.76 -3.99 1.58
CA ARG A 90 -3.82 -4.31 0.61
C ARG A 90 -3.74 -3.45 -0.65
N GLN A 91 -3.35 -2.18 -0.53
CA GLN A 91 -3.15 -1.32 -1.69
C GLN A 91 -1.97 -1.79 -2.54
N GLN A 92 -0.88 -2.25 -1.92
CA GLN A 92 0.24 -2.85 -2.63
C GLN A 92 -0.18 -4.15 -3.32
N ASP A 93 -0.81 -5.07 -2.58
CA ASP A 93 -1.30 -6.35 -3.13
C ASP A 93 -2.25 -6.13 -4.32
N ALA A 94 -3.18 -5.18 -4.21
CA ALA A 94 -4.12 -4.85 -5.29
C ALA A 94 -3.40 -4.27 -6.52
N ARG A 95 -2.37 -3.45 -6.32
CA ARG A 95 -1.54 -2.93 -7.43
C ARG A 95 -0.76 -4.04 -8.11
N ASP A 96 -0.16 -4.93 -7.33
CA ASP A 96 0.63 -6.05 -7.87
C ASP A 96 -0.27 -7.03 -8.63
N ILE A 97 -1.46 -7.35 -8.11
CA ILE A 97 -2.46 -8.16 -8.82
C ILE A 97 -2.85 -7.49 -10.15
N ALA A 98 -3.11 -6.19 -10.15
CA ALA A 98 -3.49 -5.47 -11.37
C ALA A 98 -2.35 -5.48 -12.42
N LEU A 99 -1.11 -5.22 -11.99
CA LEU A 99 0.07 -5.23 -12.88
C LEU A 99 0.34 -6.64 -13.45
N ASN A 100 0.22 -7.67 -12.63
CA ASN A 100 0.42 -9.05 -13.04
C ASN A 100 -0.70 -9.53 -13.98
N ALA A 101 -1.96 -9.23 -13.66
CA ALA A 101 -3.09 -9.58 -14.55
C ALA A 101 -2.96 -8.89 -15.92
N GLU A 102 -2.53 -7.63 -15.95
CA GLU A 102 -2.26 -6.94 -17.22
C GLU A 102 -1.11 -7.61 -17.99
N ARG A 103 -0.01 -7.95 -17.30
CA ARG A 103 1.12 -8.66 -17.89
C ARG A 103 0.69 -10.01 -18.49
N ASP A 104 -0.10 -10.78 -17.77
CA ASP A 104 -0.55 -12.10 -18.20
C ASP A 104 -1.43 -12.00 -19.45
N ILE A 105 -2.38 -11.06 -19.49
CA ILE A 105 -3.20 -10.79 -20.67
C ILE A 105 -2.33 -10.37 -21.88
N LEU A 106 -1.33 -9.52 -21.66
CA LEU A 106 -0.41 -9.11 -22.73
C LEU A 106 0.41 -10.29 -23.26
N LEU A 107 0.84 -11.21 -22.39
CA LEU A 107 1.51 -12.44 -22.80
C LEU A 107 0.60 -13.32 -23.64
N GLU A 108 -0.65 -13.54 -23.23
CA GLU A 108 -1.63 -14.30 -24.01
C GLU A 108 -1.87 -13.69 -25.40
N LEU A 109 -1.97 -12.36 -25.50
CA LEU A 109 -2.11 -11.67 -26.79
C LEU A 109 -0.88 -11.85 -27.68
N VAL A 110 0.31 -11.81 -27.11
CA VAL A 110 1.56 -12.09 -27.83
C VAL A 110 1.61 -13.55 -28.31
N GLU A 111 1.13 -14.50 -27.52
CA GLU A 111 1.03 -15.90 -27.94
C GLU A 111 0.01 -16.10 -29.07
N LEU A 112 -1.14 -15.44 -28.97
CA LEU A 112 -2.14 -15.46 -30.04
C LEU A 112 -1.57 -14.88 -31.33
N ARG A 113 -0.81 -13.79 -31.23
CA ARG A 113 -0.13 -13.16 -32.38
C ARG A 113 0.83 -14.13 -33.06
N ASP A 114 1.64 -14.87 -32.30
CA ASP A 114 2.54 -15.88 -32.86
C ASP A 114 1.76 -16.99 -33.58
N ARG A 115 0.69 -17.52 -32.96
CA ARG A 115 -0.16 -18.56 -33.60
C ARG A 115 -0.79 -18.05 -34.90
N LEU A 116 -1.27 -16.81 -34.93
CA LEU A 116 -1.82 -16.20 -36.15
C LEU A 116 -0.76 -16.01 -37.24
N ARG A 117 0.46 -15.62 -36.84
CA ARG A 117 1.61 -15.47 -37.74
C ARG A 117 1.99 -16.81 -38.35
N ASP A 118 2.05 -17.85 -37.53
CA ASP A 118 2.42 -19.20 -37.97
C ASP A 118 1.33 -19.78 -38.88
N GLY A 119 0.05 -19.60 -38.54
CA GLY A 119 -1.09 -19.99 -39.38
C GLY A 119 -1.11 -19.25 -40.73
N ARG A 120 -0.78 -17.96 -40.76
CA ARG A 120 -0.56 -17.21 -42.02
C ARG A 120 0.59 -17.80 -42.83
N GLY A 121 1.70 -18.14 -42.18
CA GLY A 121 2.85 -18.77 -42.83
C GLY A 121 2.50 -20.10 -43.48
N GLN A 122 1.73 -20.94 -42.79
CA GLN A 122 1.23 -22.21 -43.33
C GLN A 122 0.30 -22.00 -44.52
N ALA A 123 -0.63 -21.06 -44.43
CA ALA A 123 -1.53 -20.73 -45.53
C ALA A 123 -0.78 -20.19 -46.76
N ALA A 124 0.23 -19.33 -46.54
CA ALA A 124 1.07 -18.79 -47.61
C ALA A 124 2.00 -19.83 -48.25
N ALA A 125 2.44 -20.83 -47.48
CA ALA A 125 3.27 -21.93 -47.97
C ALA A 125 2.47 -23.01 -48.71
N TYR A 126 1.13 -22.95 -48.68
CA TYR A 126 0.28 -23.91 -49.37
C TYR A 126 0.48 -23.81 -50.89
N ARG A 127 0.87 -24.93 -51.50
CA ARG A 127 1.02 -25.06 -52.96
C ARG A 127 -0.17 -25.83 -53.53
N PRO A 128 -1.16 -25.14 -54.14
CA PRO A 128 -2.31 -25.80 -54.75
C PRO A 128 -1.87 -26.67 -55.95
N ASN A 129 -2.50 -27.84 -56.08
CA ASN A 129 -2.39 -28.65 -57.30
C ASN A 129 -3.41 -28.19 -58.35
N TRP A 130 -3.30 -28.63 -59.60
CA TRP A 130 -4.17 -28.21 -60.71
C TRP A 130 -5.67 -28.38 -60.44
N LEU A 131 -6.07 -29.44 -59.71
CA LEU A 131 -7.46 -29.66 -59.28
C LEU A 131 -7.97 -28.58 -58.30
N ALA A 132 -7.09 -28.02 -57.46
CA ALA A 132 -7.43 -26.96 -56.51
C ALA A 132 -7.58 -25.58 -57.19
N HIS A 133 -7.00 -25.40 -58.38
CA HIS A 133 -7.23 -24.22 -59.20
C HIS A 133 -8.61 -24.26 -59.88
N ALA A 134 -9.05 -25.45 -60.31
CA ALA A 134 -10.37 -25.64 -60.91
C ALA A 134 -11.53 -25.46 -59.90
N SER A 135 -11.26 -25.61 -58.60
CA SER A 135 -12.27 -25.51 -57.53
C SER A 135 -12.34 -24.16 -56.82
N GLY A 136 -11.52 -23.17 -57.20
CA GLY A 136 -11.43 -21.87 -56.51
C GLY A 136 -10.73 -21.90 -55.14
N ALA A 137 -10.20 -23.06 -54.73
CA ALA A 137 -9.54 -23.20 -53.42
C ALA A 137 -8.27 -22.33 -53.30
N ALA A 138 -7.54 -22.13 -54.40
CA ALA A 138 -6.36 -21.27 -54.43
C ALA A 138 -6.70 -19.78 -54.13
N GLU A 139 -7.81 -19.29 -54.68
CA GLU A 139 -8.29 -17.91 -54.46
C GLU A 139 -8.79 -17.74 -53.03
N PHE A 140 -9.51 -18.73 -52.50
CA PHE A 140 -9.94 -18.76 -51.10
C PHE A 140 -8.76 -18.70 -50.13
N ILE A 141 -7.72 -19.50 -50.35
CA ILE A 141 -6.51 -19.52 -49.49
C ILE A 141 -5.75 -18.19 -49.58
N THR A 142 -5.70 -17.59 -50.77
CA THR A 142 -5.12 -16.25 -50.95
C THR A 142 -5.90 -15.20 -50.15
N GLY A 143 -7.23 -15.21 -50.24
CA GLY A 143 -8.10 -14.32 -49.46
C GLY A 143 -7.97 -14.55 -47.95
N MET A 144 -7.86 -15.80 -47.50
CA MET A 144 -7.62 -16.14 -46.10
C MET A 144 -6.28 -15.63 -45.60
N THR A 145 -5.21 -15.77 -46.39
CA THR A 145 -3.86 -15.27 -46.07
C THR A 145 -3.86 -13.74 -45.96
N GLN A 146 -4.61 -13.05 -46.82
CA GLN A 146 -4.81 -11.60 -46.75
C GLN A 146 -5.57 -11.21 -45.48
N GLY A 147 -6.67 -11.90 -45.15
CA GLY A 147 -7.44 -11.66 -43.93
C GLY A 147 -6.61 -11.85 -42.65
N LEU A 148 -5.80 -12.91 -42.58
CA LEU A 148 -4.85 -13.13 -41.49
C LEU A 148 -3.80 -12.01 -41.40
N SER A 149 -3.32 -11.50 -42.54
CA SER A 149 -2.38 -10.38 -42.58
C SER A 149 -2.99 -9.09 -42.02
N MET A 150 -4.25 -8.81 -42.34
CA MET A 150 -4.97 -7.65 -41.80
C MET A 150 -5.17 -7.77 -40.29
N ASN A 151 -5.53 -8.96 -39.79
CA ASN A 151 -5.70 -9.22 -38.37
C ASN A 151 -4.38 -9.09 -37.60
N LEU A 152 -3.28 -9.63 -38.14
CA LEU A 152 -1.95 -9.48 -37.56
C LEU A 152 -1.54 -8.01 -37.47
N ARG A 153 -1.75 -7.22 -38.52
CA ARG A 153 -1.43 -5.78 -38.50
C ARG A 153 -2.21 -5.06 -37.40
N ARG A 154 -3.51 -5.34 -37.27
CA ARG A 154 -4.36 -4.73 -36.23
C ARG A 154 -3.96 -5.17 -34.82
N LEU A 155 -3.49 -6.40 -34.66
CA LEU A 155 -2.97 -6.90 -33.40
C LEU A 155 -1.65 -6.22 -33.04
N ASP A 156 -0.72 -6.10 -34.00
CA ASP A 156 0.55 -5.37 -33.84
C ASP A 156 0.30 -3.90 -33.45
N GLU A 157 -0.62 -3.20 -34.13
CA GLU A 157 -1.04 -1.84 -33.76
C GLU A 157 -1.61 -1.76 -32.33
N THR A 158 -2.28 -2.82 -31.87
CA THR A 158 -2.87 -2.87 -30.52
C THR A 158 -1.82 -3.11 -29.44
N LEU A 159 -0.85 -3.99 -29.70
CA LEU A 159 0.31 -4.21 -28.85
C LEU A 159 1.16 -2.94 -28.76
N ASP A 160 1.39 -2.27 -29.88
CA ASP A 160 2.14 -1.02 -29.97
C ASP A 160 1.54 0.10 -29.12
N ARG A 161 0.20 0.28 -29.13
CA ARG A 161 -0.51 1.25 -28.28
C ARG A 161 -0.37 0.96 -26.79
N ARG A 162 -0.08 -0.28 -26.43
CA ARG A 162 0.20 -0.73 -25.05
C ARG A 162 1.69 -0.81 -24.77
N GLU A 163 2.51 -0.18 -25.61
CA GLU A 163 3.98 -0.12 -25.50
C GLU A 163 4.67 -1.49 -25.57
N VAL A 164 3.99 -2.51 -26.09
CA VAL A 164 4.54 -3.84 -26.30
C VAL A 164 5.28 -3.88 -27.62
N ARG A 165 6.60 -4.05 -27.58
CA ARG A 165 7.49 -4.02 -28.74
C ARG A 165 8.34 -5.29 -28.83
N PRO A 166 8.63 -5.78 -30.04
CA PRO A 166 9.56 -6.88 -30.23
C PRO A 166 10.99 -6.44 -29.88
N ILE A 167 11.80 -7.39 -29.42
CA ILE A 167 13.22 -7.20 -29.11
C ILE A 167 14.03 -7.65 -30.33
N GLN A 168 14.90 -6.77 -30.84
CA GLN A 168 15.78 -7.12 -31.95
C GLN A 168 17.03 -7.82 -31.42
N VAL A 169 17.15 -9.11 -31.72
CA VAL A 169 18.22 -9.97 -31.15
C VAL A 169 19.17 -10.53 -32.20
N VAL A 170 18.73 -10.74 -33.44
CA VAL A 170 19.55 -11.35 -34.49
C VAL A 170 20.75 -10.47 -34.82
N GLY A 171 21.93 -11.07 -34.90
CA GLY A 171 23.20 -10.37 -35.12
C GLY A 171 23.77 -9.66 -33.88
N GLN A 172 23.05 -9.66 -32.75
CA GLN A 172 23.54 -9.10 -31.49
C GLN A 172 24.28 -10.15 -30.66
N PRO A 173 25.16 -9.75 -29.72
CA PRO A 173 25.69 -10.65 -28.70
C PRO A 173 24.56 -11.21 -27.83
N PHE A 174 24.68 -12.48 -27.46
CA PHE A 174 23.73 -13.14 -26.56
C PHE A 174 23.69 -12.45 -25.19
N ASP A 175 22.50 -12.05 -24.75
CA ASP A 175 22.24 -11.48 -23.42
C ASP A 175 21.20 -12.33 -22.65
N PRO A 176 21.61 -13.03 -21.58
CA PRO A 176 20.70 -13.92 -20.83
C PRO A 176 19.57 -13.17 -20.10
N ARG A 177 19.64 -11.84 -19.99
CA ARG A 177 18.57 -11.04 -19.38
C ARG A 177 17.35 -10.90 -20.29
N ILE A 178 17.55 -11.03 -21.61
CA ILE A 178 16.51 -10.80 -22.63
C ILE A 178 16.38 -11.95 -23.65
N MET A 179 17.31 -12.90 -23.64
CA MET A 179 17.37 -14.03 -24.56
C MET A 179 17.47 -15.37 -23.81
N ARG A 180 16.96 -16.44 -24.42
CA ARG A 180 17.11 -17.83 -24.03
C ARG A 180 17.72 -18.60 -25.20
N ALA A 181 18.93 -19.12 -25.02
CA ALA A 181 19.55 -19.97 -26.04
C ALA A 181 18.85 -21.33 -26.06
N ILE A 182 18.16 -21.64 -27.15
CA ILE A 182 17.51 -22.95 -27.34
C ILE A 182 18.44 -23.89 -28.10
N GLU A 183 19.16 -23.36 -29.08
CA GLU A 183 20.07 -24.13 -29.93
C GLU A 183 21.40 -23.40 -30.11
N VAL A 184 22.39 -24.18 -30.54
CA VAL A 184 23.70 -23.69 -30.91
C VAL A 184 23.90 -23.95 -32.39
N GLY A 185 24.25 -22.90 -33.12
CA GLY A 185 24.60 -22.98 -34.54
C GLY A 185 26.08 -22.70 -34.77
N ARG A 186 26.49 -22.84 -36.03
CA ARG A 186 27.85 -22.57 -36.48
C ARG A 186 27.84 -21.65 -37.68
N ASP A 187 28.40 -20.48 -37.52
CA ASP A 187 28.75 -19.58 -38.62
C ASP A 187 30.20 -19.10 -38.45
N PRO A 188 31.13 -19.55 -39.32
CA PRO A 188 32.52 -19.12 -39.29
C PRO A 188 32.72 -17.62 -39.52
N ALA A 189 31.77 -16.93 -40.15
CA ALA A 189 31.87 -15.52 -40.47
C ALA A 189 31.52 -14.60 -39.30
N LEU A 190 30.89 -15.13 -38.25
CA LEU A 190 30.39 -14.34 -37.11
C LEU A 190 31.15 -14.67 -35.82
N PRO A 191 31.30 -13.70 -34.89
CA PRO A 191 31.89 -13.96 -33.58
C PRO A 191 31.13 -15.01 -32.77
N ILE A 192 31.83 -15.70 -31.88
CA ILE A 192 31.22 -16.59 -30.86
C ILE A 192 30.27 -15.78 -29.98
N GLY A 193 29.13 -16.37 -29.64
CA GLY A 193 28.11 -15.73 -28.82
C GLY A 193 27.18 -14.80 -29.59
N THR A 194 27.34 -14.65 -30.90
CA THR A 194 26.41 -13.89 -31.74
C THR A 194 25.12 -14.67 -31.95
N VAL A 195 23.96 -14.02 -31.84
CA VAL A 195 22.68 -14.62 -32.18
C VAL A 195 22.58 -14.79 -33.70
N LEU A 196 22.46 -16.04 -34.15
CA LEU A 196 22.35 -16.41 -35.57
C LEU A 196 20.92 -16.29 -36.08
N ALA A 197 19.96 -16.73 -35.27
CA ALA A 197 18.55 -16.74 -35.62
C ALA A 197 17.68 -16.62 -34.39
N GLU A 198 16.46 -16.11 -34.57
CA GLU A 198 15.42 -16.05 -33.56
C GLU A 198 14.33 -17.07 -33.91
N LEU A 199 14.11 -18.03 -33.00
CA LEU A 199 13.06 -19.05 -33.12
C LEU A 199 11.71 -18.51 -32.63
N ARG A 200 11.74 -17.74 -31.53
CA ARG A 200 10.56 -17.09 -30.95
C ARG A 200 10.89 -15.66 -30.58
N ILE A 201 10.03 -14.74 -31.04
CA ILE A 201 10.25 -13.30 -30.86
C ILE A 201 10.24 -12.92 -29.37
N GLY A 202 11.26 -12.21 -28.90
CA GLY A 202 11.25 -11.59 -27.57
C GLY A 202 10.38 -10.33 -27.54
N TYR A 203 9.73 -10.03 -26.41
CA TYR A 203 8.89 -8.83 -26.26
C TYR A 203 9.19 -8.09 -24.96
N ARG A 204 9.12 -6.76 -25.02
CA ARG A 204 9.18 -5.86 -23.87
C ARG A 204 7.99 -4.90 -23.86
N ARG A 205 7.60 -4.43 -22.68
CA ARG A 205 6.64 -3.34 -22.47
C ARG A 205 7.38 -2.16 -21.86
N GLY A 206 7.58 -1.09 -22.63
CA GLY A 206 8.51 -0.03 -22.24
C GLY A 206 9.89 -0.62 -21.90
N GLU A 207 10.30 -0.50 -20.66
CA GLU A 207 11.58 -1.04 -20.14
C GLU A 207 11.46 -2.43 -19.51
N SER A 208 10.24 -2.93 -19.28
CA SER A 208 10.01 -4.21 -18.61
C SER A 208 9.98 -5.36 -19.62
N LEU A 209 10.79 -6.39 -19.41
CA LEU A 209 10.74 -7.61 -20.23
C LEU A 209 9.40 -8.33 -20.05
N LEU A 210 8.67 -8.57 -21.15
CA LEU A 210 7.50 -9.45 -21.15
C LEU A 210 7.89 -10.89 -21.39
N ARG A 211 8.65 -11.16 -22.46
CA ARG A 211 9.04 -12.51 -22.88
C ARG A 211 10.45 -12.52 -23.43
N LEU A 212 11.27 -13.48 -23.00
CA LEU A 212 12.59 -13.72 -23.58
C LEU A 212 12.47 -14.11 -25.06
N ALA A 213 13.44 -13.67 -25.87
CA ALA A 213 13.61 -14.19 -27.21
C ALA A 213 14.23 -15.59 -27.14
N ASP A 214 13.65 -16.57 -27.82
CA ASP A 214 14.25 -17.89 -27.94
C ASP A 214 15.14 -17.89 -29.19
N VAL A 215 16.44 -18.16 -29.02
CA VAL A 215 17.46 -17.87 -30.04
C VAL A 215 18.39 -19.06 -30.31
N ILE A 216 18.98 -19.05 -31.51
CA ILE A 216 20.13 -19.89 -31.87
C ILE A 216 21.40 -19.05 -31.73
N VAL A 217 22.36 -19.51 -30.93
CA VAL A 217 23.60 -18.77 -30.65
C VAL A 217 24.78 -19.41 -31.37
N ASN A 218 25.69 -18.59 -31.90
CA ASN A 218 26.91 -19.07 -32.53
C ASN A 218 27.89 -19.61 -31.50
N LYS A 219 28.37 -20.84 -31.69
CA LYS A 219 29.52 -21.38 -30.95
C LYS A 219 30.55 -21.90 -31.94
N PHE A 220 31.81 -21.55 -31.70
CA PHE A 220 32.93 -22.32 -32.23
C PHE A 220 33.33 -23.34 -31.17
N GLU A 221 33.20 -24.62 -31.48
CA GLU A 221 34.08 -25.62 -30.91
C GLU A 221 35.00 -26.10 -32.03
N ASP A 222 36.27 -25.72 -31.95
CA ASP A 222 37.35 -26.59 -32.44
C ASP A 222 37.49 -27.70 -31.41
N HIS A 223 37.00 -28.89 -31.72
CA HIS A 223 37.44 -30.11 -31.06
C HIS A 223 38.51 -30.75 -31.96
N PRO A 224 39.81 -30.60 -31.65
CA PRO A 224 40.79 -31.58 -32.10
C PRO A 224 40.58 -32.86 -31.29
N GLN A 225 40.45 -33.98 -32.01
CA GLN A 225 40.45 -35.34 -31.44
C GLN A 225 41.76 -35.65 -30.73
#